data_AF-A0A932D5J5-F1
#
_entry.id   AF-A0A932D5J5-F1
#
_cell.length_a   1.000
_cell.length_b   1.000
_cell.length_c   1.000
_cell.angle_alpha   90.00
_cell.angle_beta   90.00
_cell.angle_gamma   90.00
#
_symmetry.space_group_name_H-M   'P 1'
#
loop_
_entity.id
_entity.type
_entity.pdbx_description
1 polymer ?
#
loop_
_entity_poly.entity_id
_entity_poly.type
_entity_poly.pdbx_seq_one_letter_code
_entity_poly.pdbx_strand_id
1 'polypeptide(L)' 'MNVQEITFKVERDEENGWFTASWDAPEHTGGITTQGKNLAELEKHLREAVECHFDGDELPRHIRLHFLNDAVLATT' A
#
# COMPACT_ATOMS: atom_id res chain seq x y z
N MET A 1 -7.19 -5.01 -17.00
CA MET A 1 -6.64 -6.25 -16.38
C MET A 1 -7.52 -6.59 -15.18
N ASN A 2 -8.12 -7.79 -15.06
CA ASN A 2 -9.01 -8.07 -13.92
C ASN A 2 -8.20 -8.57 -12.71
N VAL A 3 -7.68 -7.63 -11.91
CA VAL A 3 -6.86 -7.93 -10.74
C VAL A 3 -7.78 -8.03 -9.53
N GLN A 4 -8.05 -9.26 -9.07
CA GLN A 4 -8.92 -9.48 -7.90
C GLN A 4 -8.32 -8.94 -6.59
N GLU A 5 -6.98 -8.85 -6.54
CA GLU A 5 -6.24 -8.36 -5.39
C GLU A 5 -4.89 -7.76 -5.81
N ILE A 6 -4.53 -6.64 -5.18
CA ILE A 6 -3.20 -6.04 -5.25
C ILE A 6 -2.50 -6.15 -3.90
N THR A 7 -1.19 -6.42 -3.92
CA THR A 7 -0.36 -6.49 -2.71
C THR A 7 0.64 -5.34 -2.71
N PHE A 8 0.48 -4.40 -1.78
CA PHE A 8 1.44 -3.35 -1.53
C PHE A 8 2.57 -3.84 -0.65
N LYS A 9 3.79 -3.44 -0.97
CA LYS A 9 4.92 -3.48 -0.04
C LYS A 9 4.79 -2.27 0.87
N VAL A 10 4.90 -2.49 2.18
CA VAL A 10 4.80 -1.44 3.18
C VAL A 10 6.08 -1.39 4.00
N GLU A 11 6.71 -0.23 3.99
CA GLU A 11 7.88 0.07 4.81
C GLU A 11 7.47 1.05 5.91
N ARG A 12 8.02 0.87 7.10
CA ARG A 12 7.86 1.81 8.20
C ARG A 12 9.19 2.50 8.44
N ASP A 13 9.19 3.82 8.33
CA ASP A 13 10.30 4.66 8.74
C ASP A 13 10.38 4.64 10.28
N GLU A 14 11.49 4.13 10.81
CA GLU A 14 11.70 4.00 12.27
C GLU A 14 11.99 5.34 12.95
N GLU A 15 12.50 6.32 12.21
CA GLU A 15 12.87 7.64 12.74
C GLU A 15 11.63 8.55 12.81
N ASN A 16 10.85 8.59 11.73
CA ASN A 16 9.71 9.49 11.60
C ASN A 16 8.37 8.82 11.92
N GLY A 17 8.32 7.49 11.96
CA GLY A 17 7.13 6.70 12.24
C GLY A 17 6.14 6.58 11.07
N TRP A 18 6.47 7.12 9.90
CA TRP A 18 5.63 7.08 8.70
C TRP A 18 5.61 5.71 8.05
N PHE A 19 4.51 5.40 7.39
CA PHE A 19 4.37 4.26 6.50
C PHE A 19 4.45 4.72 5.06
N THR A 20 5.21 3.98 4.24
CA THR A 20 5.25 4.13 2.79
C THR A 20 4.74 2.83 2.18
N ALA A 21 3.72 2.92 1.33
CA ALA A 21 3.18 1.78 0.59
C ALA A 21 3.44 1.94 -0.91
N SER A 22 3.98 0.90 -1.54
CA SER A 22 4.28 0.86 -2.97
C SER A 22 3.76 -0.41 -3.63
N TRP A 23 3.29 -0.26 -4.86
CA TRP A 23 2.89 -1.34 -5.75
C TRP A 23 3.30 -1.00 -7.17
N ASP A 24 3.99 -1.93 -7.83
CA ASP A 24 4.37 -1.81 -9.23
C ASP A 24 3.33 -2.52 -10.11
N ALA A 25 2.82 -1.82 -11.11
CA ALA A 25 1.91 -2.43 -12.08
C ALA A 25 2.67 -3.49 -12.91
N PRO A 26 1.99 -4.57 -13.33
CA PRO A 26 2.56 -5.54 -14.25
C PRO A 26 3.11 -4.88 -15.52
N GLU A 27 4.10 -5.52 -16.13
CA GLU A 27 4.68 -5.09 -17.42
C GLU A 27 5.27 -3.67 -17.40
N HIS A 28 5.61 -3.14 -16.23
CA HIS A 28 6.20 -1.81 -16.04
C HIS A 28 5.31 -0.67 -16.57
N THR A 29 4.00 -0.82 -16.47
CA THR A 29 3.00 0.16 -16.94
C THR A 29 2.75 1.31 -15.95
N GLY A 30 3.48 1.34 -14.84
CA GLY A 30 3.37 2.35 -13.79
C GLY A 30 3.30 1.71 -12.41
N GLY A 31 2.60 2.38 -11.49
CA GLY A 31 2.42 1.88 -10.14
C GLY A 31 1.72 2.90 -9.25
N ILE A 32 1.57 2.53 -7.99
CA ILE A 32 1.00 3.37 -6.94
C ILE A 32 2.06 3.50 -5.85
N THR A 33 2.32 4.73 -5.40
CA THR A 33 3.11 5.00 -4.20
C THR A 33 2.38 6.02 -3.35
N THR A 34 2.19 5.70 -2.08
CA THR A 34 1.52 6.57 -1.12
C THR A 34 2.12 6.41 0.27
N GLN A 35 1.74 7.31 1.19
CA GLN A 35 2.28 7.35 2.54
C GLN A 35 1.23 7.79 3.56
N GLY A 36 1.46 7.48 4.84
CA GLY A 36 0.60 7.93 5.93
C GLY A 36 1.29 7.82 7.29
N LYS A 37 0.93 8.67 8.25
CA LYS A 37 1.54 8.69 9.59
C LYS A 37 1.09 7.53 10.48
N ASN A 38 -0.03 6.90 10.12
CA ASN A 38 -0.58 5.74 10.78
C ASN A 38 -1.35 4.88 9.77
N LEU A 39 -1.79 3.69 10.18
CA LEU A 39 -2.50 2.76 9.31
C LEU A 39 -3.84 3.31 8.78
N ALA A 40 -4.55 4.13 9.56
CA ALA A 40 -5.82 4.70 9.11
C ALA A 40 -5.62 5.76 8.02
N GLU A 41 -4.60 6.61 8.15
CA GLU A 41 -4.22 7.58 7.12
C GLU A 41 -3.71 6.87 5.86
N LEU A 42 -2.88 5.83 6.03
CA LEU A 42 -2.39 5.03 4.93
C LEU A 42 -3.52 4.32 4.18
N GLU A 43 -4.48 3.71 4.90
CA GLU A 43 -5.66 3.08 4.31
C GLU A 43 -6.45 4.06 3.44
N LYS A 44 -6.70 5.27 3.96
CA LYS A 44 -7.42 6.30 3.22
C LYS A 44 -6.71 6.63 1.91
N HIS A 45 -5.42 6.95 1.97
CA HIS A 45 -4.67 7.32 0.76
C HIS A 45 -4.50 6.16 -0.21
N LEU A 46 -4.45 4.90 0.28
CA LEU A 46 -4.43 3.72 -0.58
C LEU A 46 -5.73 3.58 -1.36
N ARG A 47 -6.89 3.71 -0.70
CA ARG A 47 -8.19 3.64 -1.38
C ARG A 47 -8.31 4.71 -2.46
N GLU A 48 -7.99 5.95 -2.12
CA GLU A 48 -8.00 7.08 -3.08
C GLU A 48 -7.05 6.84 -4.25
N ALA A 49 -5.83 6.35 -4.01
CA ALA A 49 -4.86 6.08 -5.07
C ALA A 49 -5.27 4.90 -5.97
N VAL A 50 -5.87 3.85 -5.41
CA VAL A 50 -6.39 2.71 -6.16
C VAL A 50 -7.58 3.15 -7.01
N GLU A 51 -8.53 3.90 -6.44
CA GLU A 51 -9.66 4.45 -7.20
C GLU A 51 -9.22 5.41 -8.31
N CYS A 52 -8.13 6.15 -8.10
CA CYS A 52 -7.58 7.04 -9.13
C CYS A 52 -6.80 6.29 -10.23
N HIS A 53 -6.20 5.13 -9.89
CA HIS A 53 -5.37 4.37 -10.83
C HIS A 53 -6.19 3.40 -11.70
N PHE A 54 -7.23 2.79 -11.13
CA PHE A 54 -8.05 1.79 -11.81
C PHE A 54 -9.39 2.39 -12.27
N ASP A 55 -9.74 2.16 -13.53
CA ASP A 55 -11.04 2.58 -14.07
C ASP A 55 -12.14 1.54 -13.79
N GLY A 56 -13.20 1.95 -13.09
CA GLY A 56 -14.49 1.24 -13.02
C GLY A 56 -14.38 -0.26 -12.73
N ASP A 57 -14.60 -1.09 -13.77
CA ASP A 57 -14.65 -2.55 -13.66
C ASP A 57 -13.27 -3.21 -13.40
N GLU A 58 -12.18 -2.46 -13.48
CA GLU A 58 -10.82 -2.95 -13.18
C GLU A 58 -10.43 -2.80 -11.71
N LEU A 59 -11.31 -2.23 -10.88
CA LEU A 59 -11.01 -1.96 -9.48
C LEU A 59 -10.79 -3.27 -8.70
N PRO A 60 -9.66 -3.41 -8.00
CA PRO A 60 -9.38 -4.61 -7.23
C PRO A 60 -10.33 -4.73 -6.04
N ARG A 61 -10.76 -5.96 -5.74
CA ARG A 61 -11.68 -6.23 -4.62
C ARG A 61 -10.98 -6.22 -3.27
N HIS A 62 -9.68 -6.48 -3.26
CA HIS A 62 -8.89 -6.55 -2.04
C HIS A 62 -7.57 -5.80 -2.21
N ILE A 63 -7.20 -5.06 -1.15
CA ILE A 63 -5.88 -4.47 -0.97
C ILE A 63 -5.20 -5.25 0.14
N ARG A 64 -4.08 -5.90 -0.17
CA ARG A 64 -3.24 -6.61 0.79
C ARG A 64 -2.02 -5.76 1.12
N LEU A 65 -1.68 -5.65 2.40
CA LEU A 65 -0.46 -4.99 2.87
C LEU A 65 0.56 -6.04 3.29
N HIS A 66 1.73 -6.01 2.66
CA HIS A 66 2.88 -6.81 3.02
C HIS A 66 3.95 -5.90 3.66
N PHE A 67 4.03 -5.93 4.98
CA PHE A 67 5.05 -5.17 5.71
C PHE A 67 6.42 -5.82 5.51
N LEU A 68 7.39 -5.04 5.05
CA LEU A 68 8.75 -5.51 4.80
C LEU A 68 9.59 -5.57 6.08
N ASN A 69 9.22 -4.76 7.08
CA ASN A 69 9.91 -4.71 8.36
C ASN A 69 9.11 -5.50 9.40
N ASP A 70 9.78 -6.41 10.09
CA ASP A 70 9.21 -7.09 11.24
C ASP A 70 9.10 -6.14 12.43
N ALA A 71 7.96 -6.15 13.11
CA ALA A 71 7.81 -5.40 14.34
C ALA A 71 8.63 -6.05 15.46
N VAL A 72 9.71 -5.39 15.88
CA VAL A 72 10.48 -5.79 17.06
C VAL A 72 9.89 -5.13 18.30
N LEU A 73 9.49 -5.95 19.28
CA LEU A 73 8.98 -5.48 20.57
C LEU A 73 10.04 -5.72 21.65
N ALA A 74 10.35 -4.67 22.42
CA ALA A 74 11.12 -4.84 23.65
C ALA A 74 10.23 -5.49 24.72
N THR A 75 10.79 -6.47 25.45
CA THR A 75 10.07 -7.26 26.48
C THR A 75 10.35 -6.78 27.90
N THR A 76 11.00 -5.63 28.07
CA THR A 76 11.55 -5.14 29.36
C THR A 76 10.91 -3.85 29.81
#